data_AF-A0A7D9L1B4-F1
#
_entry.id   AF-A0A7D9L1B4-F1
#
_cell.length_a   1.000
_cell.length_b   1.000
_cell.length_c   1.000
_cell.angle_alpha   90.00
_cell.angle_beta   90.00
_cell.angle_gamma   90.00
#
_symmetry.space_group_name_H-M   'P 1'
#
loop_
_entity.id
_entity.type
_entity.pdbx_description
1 polymer ?
#
loop_
_entity_poly.entity_id
_entity_poly.type
_entity_poly.pdbx_seq_one_letter_code
_entity_poly.pdbx_strand_id
1 'polypeptide(L)'
;FSYTPEFINVSFSKPDDPNRITAKVRWRFRMLCQYFPAVNLRVLLSGKTKLEKNFHKFKYLAFDSNKVYADDETLFPNLIPYSNYALQFITNDKSGDPRKRVTTTKSFTTPYG
;
A
#
# COMPACT_ATOMS: atom_id res chain seq x y z
N PHE A 1 -4.67 20.72 -6.67
CA PHE A 1 -4.28 19.34 -7.03
C PHE A 1 -4.43 18.44 -5.82
N SER A 2 -5.01 17.24 -5.96
CA SER A 2 -5.06 16.26 -4.87
C SER A 2 -4.73 14.87 -5.39
N TYR A 3 -4.00 14.14 -4.58
CA TYR A 3 -3.70 12.74 -4.77
C TYR A 3 -4.02 12.02 -3.48
N THR A 4 -4.86 10.98 -3.57
CA THR A 4 -5.24 10.17 -2.42
C THR A 4 -5.01 8.72 -2.80
N PRO A 5 -4.12 8.00 -2.10
CA PRO A 5 -4.06 6.56 -2.22
C PRO A 5 -5.33 5.98 -1.61
N GLU A 6 -6.04 5.22 -2.43
CA GLU A 6 -7.25 4.49 -2.09
C GLU A 6 -6.93 3.00 -2.06
N PHE A 7 -7.31 2.35 -0.98
CA PHE A 7 -7.23 0.90 -0.90
C PHE A 7 -8.39 0.29 -1.69
N ILE A 8 -8.10 -0.65 -2.60
CA ILE A 8 -9.15 -1.38 -3.33
C ILE A 8 -9.47 -2.67 -2.57
N ASN A 9 -8.53 -3.61 -2.52
CA ASN A 9 -8.73 -4.91 -1.89
C ASN A 9 -7.42 -5.53 -1.38
N VAL A 10 -7.55 -6.50 -0.47
CA VAL A 10 -6.51 -7.49 -0.18
C VAL A 10 -7.07 -8.84 -0.58
N SER A 11 -6.29 -9.61 -1.33
CA SER A 11 -6.49 -11.04 -1.48
C SER A 11 -5.30 -11.80 -0.90
N PHE A 12 -5.50 -13.07 -0.62
CA PHE A 12 -4.47 -13.93 -0.05
C PHE A 12 -4.28 -15.12 -0.98
N SER A 13 -3.03 -15.48 -1.27
CA SER A 13 -2.75 -16.72 -1.98
C SER A 13 -2.88 -17.89 -1.00
N LYS A 14 -3.28 -19.06 -1.51
CA LYS A 14 -3.11 -20.31 -0.75
C LYS A 14 -1.63 -20.43 -0.34
N PRO A 15 -1.34 -20.81 0.90
CA PRO A 15 0.03 -20.96 1.33
C PRO A 15 0.70 -22.18 0.72
N ASP A 16 2.01 -22.08 0.54
CA ASP A 16 2.89 -23.23 0.39
C ASP A 16 3.37 -23.76 1.78
N ASP A 17 3.22 -22.94 2.84
CA ASP A 17 3.52 -23.25 4.24
C ASP A 17 2.32 -22.85 5.12
N PRO A 18 1.69 -23.77 5.87
CA PRO A 18 0.49 -23.48 6.67
C PRO A 18 0.68 -22.36 7.70
N ASN A 19 1.94 -22.04 8.06
CA ASN A 19 2.26 -20.97 8.98
C ASN A 19 2.55 -19.62 8.30
N ARG A 20 2.44 -19.53 6.96
CA ARG A 20 2.82 -18.34 6.20
C ARG A 20 1.94 -18.14 4.98
N ILE A 21 1.32 -16.96 4.88
CA ILE A 21 0.55 -16.56 3.71
C ILE A 21 1.18 -15.37 2.98
N THR A 22 0.83 -15.21 1.71
CA THR A 22 1.17 -14.00 0.94
C THR A 22 -0.09 -13.16 0.76
N ALA A 23 -0.03 -11.90 1.19
CA ALA A 23 -1.08 -10.93 0.89
C ALA A 23 -0.76 -10.21 -0.42
N LYS A 24 -1.75 -10.12 -1.28
CA LYS A 24 -1.76 -9.35 -2.51
C LYS A 24 -2.66 -8.14 -2.29
N VAL A 25 -2.03 -6.97 -2.14
CA VAL A 25 -2.74 -5.72 -1.89
C VAL A 25 -2.89 -4.98 -3.21
N ARG A 26 -4.13 -4.79 -3.65
CA ARG A 26 -4.45 -3.91 -4.78
C ARG A 26 -4.88 -2.56 -4.26
N TRP A 27 -4.32 -1.52 -4.85
CA TRP A 27 -4.58 -0.15 -4.47
C TRP A 27 -4.62 0.73 -5.71
N ARG A 28 -5.23 1.90 -5.53
CA ARG A 28 -5.48 2.88 -6.58
C ARG A 28 -5.01 4.23 -6.10
N PHE A 29 -4.41 4.97 -7.01
CA PHE A 29 -4.07 6.36 -6.79
C PHE A 29 -5.00 7.20 -7.63
N ARG A 30 -5.89 7.95 -6.98
CA ARG A 30 -6.75 8.93 -7.68
C ARG A 30 -5.98 10.22 -7.83
N MET A 31 -5.84 10.70 -9.06
CA MET A 31 -5.22 11.98 -9.37
C MET A 31 -6.27 12.98 -9.82
N LEU A 32 -6.30 14.13 -9.13
CA LEU A 32 -7.03 15.31 -9.59
C LEU A 32 -5.98 16.39 -9.88
N CYS A 33 -5.34 16.30 -11.05
CA CYS A 33 -4.33 17.25 -11.50
C CYS A 33 -4.31 17.46 -13.02
N GLN A 34 -3.98 18.70 -13.44
CA GLN A 34 -3.71 19.08 -14.84
C GLN A 34 -2.23 18.97 -15.23
N TYR A 35 -1.32 18.81 -14.26
CA TYR A 35 0.14 18.75 -14.46
C TYR A 35 0.73 17.53 -13.79
N PHE A 36 1.61 16.78 -14.48
CA PHE A 36 2.08 15.42 -14.13
C PHE A 36 3.21 15.41 -13.10
N PRO A 37 2.94 15.13 -11.81
CA PRO A 37 4.00 14.99 -10.83
C PRO A 37 4.26 13.50 -10.61
N ALA A 38 5.46 13.01 -10.86
CA ALA A 38 5.82 11.71 -10.34
C ALA A 38 5.78 11.74 -8.80
N VAL A 39 5.16 10.74 -8.19
CA VAL A 39 4.99 10.70 -6.73
C VAL A 39 5.81 9.54 -6.16
N ASN A 40 6.60 9.86 -5.13
CA ASN A 40 7.22 8.86 -4.27
C ASN A 40 6.16 8.30 -3.32
N LEU A 41 5.79 7.04 -3.53
CA LEU A 41 4.88 6.31 -2.66
C LEU A 41 5.70 5.38 -1.76
N ARG A 42 5.48 5.48 -0.45
CA ARG A 42 5.95 4.46 0.51
C ARG A 42 4.76 3.64 0.94
N VAL A 43 4.87 2.33 0.79
CA VAL A 43 3.89 1.37 1.26
C VAL A 43 4.49 0.62 2.43
N LEU A 44 3.91 0.80 3.61
CA LEU A 44 4.33 0.14 4.83
C LEU A 44 3.28 -0.88 5.24
N LEU A 45 3.71 -2.07 5.62
CA LEU A 45 2.86 -3.06 6.26
C LEU A 45 3.48 -3.37 7.62
N SER A 46 2.77 -3.06 8.70
CA SER A 46 3.24 -3.31 10.06
C SER A 46 2.34 -4.29 10.78
N GLY A 47 2.96 -5.22 11.50
CA GLY A 47 2.27 -6.04 12.48
C GLY A 47 1.97 -5.30 13.77
N LYS A 48 0.98 -5.77 14.52
CA LYS A 48 0.71 -5.39 15.91
C LYS A 48 1.60 -6.10 16.93
N THR A 49 2.12 -7.29 16.61
CA THR A 49 2.94 -8.08 17.56
C THR A 49 4.42 -8.06 17.19
N LYS A 50 5.31 -8.26 18.18
CA LYS A 50 6.78 -8.32 17.95
C LYS A 50 7.22 -9.50 17.06
N LEU A 51 6.36 -10.51 16.92
CA LEU A 51 6.60 -11.67 16.05
C LEU A 51 6.29 -11.36 14.58
N GLU A 52 5.43 -10.37 14.32
CA GLU A 52 5.01 -10.01 12.98
C GLU A 52 6.08 -9.15 12.29
N LYS A 53 6.51 -9.61 11.10
CA LYS A 53 7.49 -8.89 10.30
C LYS A 53 6.89 -7.60 9.73
N ASN A 54 7.61 -6.49 9.87
CA ASN A 54 7.28 -5.25 9.18
C ASN A 54 7.87 -5.26 7.77
N PHE A 55 7.10 -4.79 6.80
CA PHE A 55 7.52 -4.65 5.42
C PHE A 55 7.50 -3.19 5.00
N HIS A 56 8.53 -2.79 4.28
CA HIS A 56 8.70 -1.46 3.76
C HIS A 56 8.95 -1.57 2.26
N LYS A 57 8.07 -0.99 1.45
CA LYS A 57 8.22 -0.94 -0.01
C LYS A 57 8.17 0.49 -0.50
N PHE A 58 9.10 0.82 -1.37
CA PHE A 58 9.18 2.12 -2.03
C PHE A 58 8.77 1.93 -3.48
N LYS A 59 7.86 2.78 -3.96
CA LYS A 59 7.42 2.80 -5.35
C LYS A 59 7.48 4.22 -5.88
N TYR A 60 8.06 4.35 -7.07
CA TYR A 60 8.02 5.57 -7.85
C TYR A 60 6.92 5.44 -8.88
N LEU A 61 5.96 6.36 -8.88
CA LEU A 61 4.84 6.34 -9.81
C LEU A 61 4.97 7.50 -10.76
N ALA A 62 5.22 7.19 -12.03
CA ALA A 62 5.09 8.12 -13.14
C ALA A 62 3.67 8.01 -13.69
N PHE A 63 3.05 9.15 -13.99
CA PHE A 63 1.65 9.21 -14.37
C PHE A 63 1.49 9.64 -15.82
N ASP A 64 0.60 8.94 -16.52
CA ASP A 64 0.15 9.27 -17.87
C ASP A 64 -0.93 10.35 -17.79
N SER A 65 -0.81 11.35 -18.67
CA SER A 65 -1.68 12.51 -18.72
C SER A 65 -3.14 12.22 -18.98
N ASN A 66 -3.41 11.09 -19.60
CA ASN A 66 -4.74 10.72 -20.03
C ASN A 66 -5.47 9.86 -18.98
N LYS A 67 -4.82 9.57 -17.84
CA LYS A 67 -5.36 8.68 -16.81
C LYS A 67 -5.59 9.43 -15.52
N VAL A 68 -6.83 9.37 -15.03
CA VAL A 68 -7.25 9.91 -13.72
C VAL A 68 -6.85 8.98 -12.57
N TYR A 69 -6.51 7.73 -12.88
CA TYR A 69 -6.19 6.70 -11.91
C TYR A 69 -4.92 5.93 -12.29
N ALA A 70 -4.12 5.60 -11.29
CA ALA A 70 -3.07 4.59 -11.39
C ALA A 70 -3.41 3.43 -10.45
N ASP A 71 -3.68 2.26 -11.03
CA ASP A 71 -3.89 1.02 -10.27
C ASP A 71 -2.58 0.25 -10.23
N ASP A 72 -2.25 -0.30 -9.08
CA ASP A 72 -1.04 -1.11 -8.92
C ASP A 72 -1.25 -2.12 -7.77
N GLU A 73 -0.33 -3.05 -7.68
CA GLU A 73 -0.38 -4.20 -6.79
C GLU A 73 0.93 -4.37 -6.04
N THR A 74 0.82 -4.69 -4.76
CA THR A 74 1.97 -4.94 -3.92
C THR A 74 1.79 -6.28 -3.19
N LEU A 75 2.74 -7.18 -3.43
CA LEU A 75 2.80 -8.48 -2.75
C LEU A 75 3.56 -8.38 -1.42
N PHE A 76 3.02 -8.97 -0.36
CA PHE A 76 3.64 -9.07 0.95
C PHE A 76 3.72 -10.54 1.35
N PRO A 77 4.88 -11.20 1.15
CA PRO A 77 5.05 -12.61 1.46
C PRO A 77 5.36 -12.84 2.94
N ASN A 78 5.19 -14.08 3.42
CA ASN A 78 5.55 -14.50 4.78
C ASN A 78 4.81 -13.75 5.90
N LEU A 79 3.51 -13.51 5.72
CA LEU A 79 2.65 -13.01 6.78
C LEU A 79 2.17 -14.15 7.66
N ILE A 80 1.97 -13.86 8.95
CA ILE A 80 1.47 -14.81 9.93
C ILE A 80 -0.06 -14.93 9.73
N PRO A 81 -0.63 -16.15 9.64
CA PRO A 81 -2.07 -16.38 9.64
C PRO A 81 -2.74 -15.89 10.92
N TYR A 82 -4.00 -15.47 10.87
CA TYR A 82 -4.77 -14.93 12.01
C TYR A 82 -4.15 -13.73 12.74
N SER A 83 -3.29 -12.97 12.05
CA SER A 83 -2.65 -11.77 12.55
C SER A 83 -3.28 -10.51 11.98
N ASN A 84 -3.19 -9.43 12.75
CA ASN A 84 -3.71 -8.13 12.36
C ASN A 84 -2.58 -7.26 11.81
N TYR A 85 -2.70 -6.82 10.57
CA TYR A 85 -1.74 -5.93 9.94
C TYR A 85 -2.36 -4.57 9.64
N ALA A 86 -1.54 -3.53 9.79
CA ALA A 86 -1.84 -2.18 9.35
C ALA A 86 -1.03 -1.84 8.10
N LEU A 87 -1.72 -1.47 7.04
CA LEU A 87 -1.15 -1.01 5.79
C LEU A 87 -1.22 0.51 5.72
N GLN A 88 -0.10 1.16 5.44
CA GLN A 88 0.00 2.60 5.31
C GLN A 88 0.55 2.96 3.93
N PHE A 89 -0.18 3.81 3.23
CA PHE A 89 0.28 4.48 2.03
C PHE A 89 0.69 5.89 2.39
N ILE A 90 1.98 6.19 2.28
CA ILE A 90 2.56 7.49 2.64
C ILE A 90 3.05 8.16 1.37
N THR A 91 2.56 9.37 1.12
CA THR A 91 2.95 10.23 0.02
C THR A 91 3.25 11.63 0.54
N ASN A 92 3.99 12.44 -0.22
CA ASN A 92 4.13 13.87 0.11
C ASN A 92 2.85 14.62 -0.29
N ASP A 93 2.58 15.74 0.37
CA ASP A 93 1.42 16.57 0.10
C ASP A 93 1.56 17.39 -1.19
N LYS A 94 0.49 18.14 -1.44
CA LYS A 94 0.22 19.01 -2.59
C LYS A 94 1.35 19.93 -3.02
N SER A 95 2.31 20.29 -2.14
CA SER A 95 3.41 21.20 -2.47
C SER A 95 4.73 20.51 -2.81
N GLY A 96 4.79 19.17 -2.76
CA GLY A 96 6.04 18.43 -2.88
C GLY A 96 6.97 18.62 -1.67
N ASP A 97 6.49 19.26 -0.60
CA ASP A 97 7.25 19.45 0.63
C ASP A 97 7.34 18.11 1.37
N PRO A 98 8.54 17.53 1.54
CA PRO A 98 8.71 16.24 2.21
C PRO A 98 8.30 16.25 3.69
N ARG A 99 8.06 17.44 4.28
CA ARG A 99 7.59 17.62 5.66
C ARG A 99 6.07 17.46 5.79
N LYS A 100 5.32 17.61 4.70
CA LYS A 100 3.87 17.44 4.70
C LYS A 100 3.56 16.11 4.03
N ARG A 101 3.21 15.10 4.83
CA ARG A 101 2.93 13.74 4.33
C ARG A 101 1.44 13.45 4.42
N VAL A 102 0.88 12.91 3.35
CA VAL A 102 -0.46 12.32 3.33
C VAL A 102 -0.32 10.83 3.61
N THR A 103 -0.99 10.35 4.66
CA THR A 103 -0.98 8.94 5.05
C THR A 103 -2.39 8.38 5.00
N THR A 104 -2.62 7.38 4.16
CA THR A 104 -3.83 6.55 4.22
C THR A 104 -3.50 5.25 4.93
N THR A 105 -4.19 4.96 6.03
CA THR A 105 -4.02 3.72 6.78
C THR A 105 -5.25 2.84 6.62
N LYS A 106 -5.04 1.54 6.39
CA LYS A 106 -6.08 0.53 6.45
C LYS A 106 -5.58 -0.71 7.17
N SER A 107 -6.41 -1.27 8.05
CA SER A 107 -6.10 -2.50 8.76
C SER A 107 -6.84 -3.68 8.13
N PHE A 108 -6.23 -4.86 8.17
CA PHE A 108 -6.86 -6.11 7.79
C PHE A 108 -6.34 -7.26 8.65
N THR A 109 -7.13 -8.33 8.73
CA THR A 109 -6.77 -9.57 9.42
C THR A 109 -6.47 -10.63 8.37
N THR A 110 -5.36 -11.35 8.54
CA THR A 110 -5.00 -12.46 7.67
C THR A 110 -5.91 -13.67 7.92
N PRO A 111 -6.37 -14.36 6.87
CA PRO A 111 -7.16 -15.59 7.00
C PRO A 111 -6.29 -16.77 7.43
N TYR A 112 -6.91 -17.95 7.54
CA TYR A 112 -6.19 -19.21 7.67
C TYR A 112 -5.26 -19.46 6.48
N GLY A 113 -4.17 -20.18 6.74
CA GLY A 113 -3.28 -20.73 5.73
C GLY A 113 -3.81 -22.06 5.23
#